data_AF-A0ABD3MXU3-F1
#
_entry.id   AF-A0ABD3MXU3-F1
#
_cell.length_a   1.000
_cell.length_b   1.000
_cell.length_c   1.000
_cell.angle_alpha   90.00
_cell.angle_beta   90.00
_cell.angle_gamma   90.00
#
_symmetry.space_group_name_H-M   'P 1'
#
loop_
_entity.id
_entity.type
_entity.pdbx_description
1 polymer ?
#
loop_
_entity_poly.entity_id
_entity_poly.type
_entity_poly.pdbx_seq_one_letter_code
_entity_poly.pdbx_strand_id
1 'polypeptide(L)'
;MGHPAQQCATTSICSRSFRSVLPRRLASSSISSTDESRSKSNNDASAINDMKSLGEKLIMQAALQCGATEPMMCIEWKADRIVVTVDVTKDDNYVEEGDDDIFYGDEEDDSVLMDGDVDGILLDSLEEGGDIMYDDEFDFDADDNVDDDIIDPQDEVGDDDYESTFESESNNNRIDISRIARTINELLAQDGEDSSSFTIAKLHEIEVTTPEFDNVLRGKRMFESYKGFDVTVEYWEEEKKKKAKKVKSKSQKDNSDDDDDDENDGGDKDSTTEKLKLKIAEGKLVGRDYDKEITMINIKGRVAKIRNDMIERVCLPKAKREKGVK
;
A
#
# COMPACT_ATOMS: atom_id res chain seq x y z
N MET A 1 -44.46 4.90 34.37
CA MET A 1 -43.14 4.27 34.52
C MET A 1 -42.15 5.21 33.87
N GLY A 2 -41.33 5.89 34.66
CA GLY A 2 -40.39 6.92 34.18
C GLY A 2 -38.99 6.34 34.05
N HIS A 3 -38.37 6.56 32.88
CA HIS A 3 -36.95 6.29 32.68
C HIS A 3 -36.11 7.44 33.29
N PRO A 4 -35.01 7.14 33.99
CA PRO A 4 -34.10 8.17 34.47
C PRO A 4 -33.21 8.66 33.31
N ALA A 5 -33.09 9.97 33.18
CA ALA A 5 -32.15 10.63 32.29
C ALA A 5 -30.70 10.36 32.75
N GLN A 6 -29.88 9.82 31.86
CA GLN A 6 -28.43 9.72 32.03
C GLN A 6 -27.80 11.08 31.69
N GLN A 7 -26.91 11.54 32.57
CA GLN A 7 -26.13 12.75 32.38
C GLN A 7 -24.92 12.42 31.51
N CYS A 8 -24.82 13.05 30.34
CA CYS A 8 -23.63 13.02 29.50
C CYS A 8 -22.57 13.95 30.11
N ALA A 9 -21.42 13.40 30.47
CA ALA A 9 -20.26 14.17 30.88
C ALA A 9 -19.48 14.60 29.62
N THR A 10 -19.50 15.89 29.31
CA THR A 10 -18.65 16.52 28.29
C THR A 10 -17.21 16.62 28.80
N THR A 11 -16.34 15.77 28.30
CA THR A 11 -14.88 15.93 28.42
C THR A 11 -14.39 16.93 27.36
N SER A 12 -13.96 18.11 27.81
CA SER A 12 -13.29 19.12 27.00
C SER A 12 -11.89 18.63 26.62
N ILE A 13 -11.68 18.37 25.33
CA ILE A 13 -10.36 18.04 24.77
C ILE A 13 -9.68 19.37 24.42
N CYS A 14 -8.64 19.72 25.17
CA CYS A 14 -7.87 20.94 24.96
C CYS A 14 -6.76 20.68 23.92
N SER A 15 -7.01 21.03 22.67
CA SER A 15 -6.03 21.00 21.58
C SER A 15 -4.99 22.11 21.77
N ARG A 16 -3.87 21.82 22.43
CA ARG A 16 -2.73 22.75 22.53
C ARG A 16 -1.88 22.67 21.27
N SER A 17 -2.08 23.65 20.39
CA SER A 17 -1.14 24.00 19.31
C SER A 17 0.17 24.54 19.92
N PHE A 18 1.24 23.75 19.87
CA PHE A 18 2.57 24.24 20.22
C PHE A 18 3.16 25.00 19.03
N ARG A 19 2.98 26.33 19.01
CA ARG A 19 3.80 27.22 18.18
C ARG A 19 5.25 27.14 18.67
N SER A 20 6.15 26.65 17.82
CA SER A 20 7.59 26.64 18.03
C SER A 20 8.17 28.06 17.95
N VAL A 21 8.12 28.78 19.07
CA VAL A 21 8.85 30.04 19.23
C VAL A 21 10.32 29.71 19.54
N LEU A 22 11.18 29.77 18.53
CA LEU A 22 12.64 29.73 18.71
C LEU A 22 13.10 30.93 19.55
N PRO A 23 13.77 30.74 20.71
CA PRO A 23 14.39 31.85 21.40
C PRO A 23 15.74 32.21 20.78
N ARG A 24 15.89 33.50 20.47
CA ARG A 24 17.15 34.16 20.13
C ARG A 24 18.20 33.93 21.21
N ARG A 25 19.41 33.60 20.75
CA ARG A 25 20.72 33.77 21.39
C ARG A 25 20.76 34.89 22.41
N LEU A 26 21.28 34.62 23.63
CA LEU A 26 22.29 35.45 24.28
C LEU A 26 23.06 34.67 25.38
N ALA A 27 24.32 35.07 25.53
CA ALA A 27 25.21 34.94 26.68
C ALA A 27 25.90 33.58 26.95
N SER A 28 27.14 33.54 26.47
CA SER A 28 28.27 32.77 26.98
C SER A 28 28.47 32.93 28.49
N SER A 29 28.33 31.83 29.23
CA SER A 29 28.79 31.69 30.60
C SER A 29 29.79 30.54 30.70
N SER A 30 30.97 30.90 31.20
CA SER A 30 32.16 30.11 31.43
C SER A 30 31.88 28.90 32.33
N ILE A 31 32.04 27.69 31.80
CA ILE A 31 31.95 26.44 32.57
C ILE A 31 33.36 26.03 33.03
N SER A 32 33.51 26.08 34.35
CA SER A 32 34.57 25.48 35.15
C SER A 32 34.65 23.97 34.87
N SER A 33 35.80 23.54 34.36
CA SER A 33 36.18 22.15 34.15
C SER A 33 36.52 21.48 35.49
N THR A 34 35.56 20.74 36.05
CA THR A 34 35.85 19.65 36.98
C THR A 34 35.79 18.34 36.20
N ASP A 35 36.99 17.79 35.98
CA ASP A 35 37.25 16.43 35.50
C ASP A 35 36.58 15.41 36.45
N GLU A 36 35.33 15.03 36.15
CA GLU A 36 34.68 13.90 36.79
C GLU A 36 34.60 12.73 35.80
N SER A 37 35.52 11.81 36.05
CA SER A 37 35.91 10.65 35.26
C SER A 37 34.80 9.60 35.07
N ARG A 38 34.30 9.51 33.84
CA ARG A 38 34.49 8.36 32.93
C ARG A 38 34.00 6.95 33.31
N SER A 39 32.93 6.79 34.10
CA SER A 39 32.36 5.46 34.41
C SER A 39 30.86 5.26 34.13
N LYS A 40 30.20 6.15 33.37
CA LYS A 40 28.73 6.09 33.13
C LYS A 40 28.25 5.35 31.86
N SER A 41 29.12 4.86 30.99
CA SER A 41 28.69 4.42 29.64
C SER A 41 27.89 3.11 29.57
N ASN A 42 27.80 2.31 30.64
CA ASN A 42 27.16 0.98 30.55
C ASN A 42 25.67 0.98 30.93
N ASN A 43 25.19 1.98 31.67
CA ASN A 43 23.78 2.02 32.09
C ASN A 43 22.87 2.55 30.96
N ASP A 44 23.39 3.43 30.10
CA ASP A 44 22.59 4.06 29.04
C ASP A 44 22.12 3.05 27.99
N ALA A 45 22.94 2.04 27.65
CA ALA A 45 22.57 1.02 26.68
C ALA A 45 21.42 0.12 27.16
N SER A 46 21.35 -0.18 28.46
CA SER A 46 20.24 -0.96 29.02
C SER A 46 18.93 -0.18 28.96
N ALA A 47 18.96 1.09 29.39
CA ALA A 47 17.77 1.94 29.37
C ALA A 47 17.22 2.15 27.95
N ILE A 48 18.09 2.28 26.95
CA ILE A 48 17.69 2.39 25.54
C ILE A 48 16.99 1.12 25.06
N ASN A 49 17.51 -0.07 25.41
CA ASN A 49 16.87 -1.33 25.03
C ASN A 49 15.51 -1.51 25.72
N ASP A 50 15.38 -1.07 26.97
CA ASP A 50 14.13 -1.12 27.72
C ASP A 50 13.07 -0.22 27.05
N MET A 51 13.43 1.02 26.70
CA MET A 51 12.55 1.94 25.95
C MET A 51 12.15 1.38 24.59
N LYS A 52 13.10 0.80 23.85
CA LYS A 52 12.84 0.18 22.55
C LYS A 52 11.82 -0.96 22.67
N SER A 53 12.05 -1.88 23.62
CA SER A 53 11.16 -3.02 23.84
C SER A 53 9.77 -2.61 24.32
N LEU A 54 9.66 -1.53 25.11
CA LEU A 54 8.40 -0.97 25.56
C LEU A 54 7.65 -0.33 24.39
N GLY A 55 8.33 0.51 23.59
CA GLY A 55 7.74 1.16 22.44
C GLY A 55 7.24 0.15 21.40
N GLU A 56 8.00 -0.91 21.11
CA GLU A 56 7.58 -1.98 20.20
C GLU A 56 6.31 -2.68 20.71
N LYS A 57 6.21 -2.96 22.02
CA LYS A 57 5.01 -3.58 22.61
C LYS A 57 3.78 -2.69 22.50
N LEU A 58 3.91 -1.40 22.80
CA LEU A 58 2.80 -0.44 22.74
C LEU A 58 2.33 -0.25 21.29
N ILE A 59 3.27 -0.13 20.34
CA ILE A 59 2.95 -0.02 18.91
C ILE A 59 2.26 -1.29 18.41
N MET A 60 2.77 -2.47 18.77
CA MET A 60 2.15 -3.74 18.39
C MET A 60 0.75 -3.88 18.99
N GLN A 61 0.57 -3.50 20.26
CA GLN A 61 -0.72 -3.51 20.93
C GLN A 61 -1.73 -2.59 20.23
N ALA A 62 -1.33 -1.37 19.86
CA ALA A 62 -2.19 -0.45 19.11
C ALA A 62 -2.59 -1.03 17.75
N ALA A 63 -1.65 -1.65 17.04
CA ALA A 63 -1.91 -2.28 15.74
C ALA A 63 -2.90 -3.45 15.86
N LEU A 64 -2.74 -4.31 16.87
CA LEU A 64 -3.65 -5.42 17.16
C LEU A 64 -5.07 -4.94 17.49
N GLN A 65 -5.20 -3.82 18.22
CA GLN A 65 -6.50 -3.18 18.52
C GLN A 65 -7.21 -2.66 17.26
N CYS A 66 -6.44 -2.38 16.20
CA CYS A 66 -6.96 -1.93 14.91
C CYS A 66 -7.13 -3.07 13.89
N GLY A 67 -7.00 -4.33 14.33
CA GLY A 67 -7.21 -5.51 13.48
C GLY A 67 -5.99 -5.93 12.64
N ALA A 68 -4.83 -5.26 12.78
CA ALA A 68 -3.61 -5.73 12.13
C ALA A 68 -3.03 -6.94 12.88
N THR A 69 -2.41 -7.87 12.16
CA THR A 69 -1.75 -9.04 12.75
C THR A 69 -0.24 -8.83 12.87
N GLU A 70 0.42 -9.56 13.76
CA GLU A 70 1.88 -9.49 13.96
C GLU A 70 2.71 -9.64 12.65
N PRO A 71 2.41 -10.59 11.72
CA PRO A 71 3.18 -10.71 10.47
C PRO A 71 3.05 -9.50 9.55
N MET A 72 1.98 -8.71 9.65
CA MET A 72 1.81 -7.49 8.85
C MET A 72 2.72 -6.35 9.31
N MET A 73 3.18 -6.38 10.57
CA MET A 73 3.85 -5.26 11.19
C MET A 73 5.37 -5.34 11.02
N CYS A 74 6.00 -4.21 10.66
CA CYS A 74 7.45 -4.05 10.71
C CYS A 74 7.81 -2.71 11.37
N ILE A 75 8.53 -2.76 12.48
CA ILE A 75 8.90 -1.58 13.28
C ILE A 75 10.40 -1.33 13.11
N GLU A 76 10.76 -0.19 12.52
CA GLU A 76 12.14 0.23 12.34
C GLU A 76 12.45 1.45 13.22
N TRP A 77 13.42 1.31 14.12
CA TRP A 77 13.89 2.40 14.98
C TRP A 77 15.03 3.16 14.31
N LYS A 78 14.81 4.45 14.04
CA LYS A 78 15.83 5.41 13.61
C LYS A 78 16.14 6.36 14.78
N ALA A 79 17.16 7.20 14.63
CA ALA A 79 17.67 8.03 15.72
C ALA A 79 16.66 9.06 16.26
N ASP A 80 15.78 9.56 15.40
CA ASP A 80 14.80 10.63 15.64
C ASP A 80 13.36 10.21 15.28
N ARG A 81 13.20 9.02 14.69
CA ARG A 81 11.93 8.57 14.13
C ARG A 81 11.74 7.08 14.28
N ILE A 82 10.51 6.66 14.55
CA ILE A 82 10.08 5.27 14.53
C ILE A 82 9.19 5.10 13.29
N VAL A 83 9.60 4.22 12.38
CA VAL A 83 8.83 3.92 11.17
C VAL A 83 8.07 2.63 11.41
N VAL A 84 6.75 2.72 11.38
CA VAL A 84 5.83 1.60 11.55
C VAL A 84 5.25 1.28 10.18
N THR A 85 5.68 0.17 9.60
CA THR A 85 5.22 -0.28 8.28
C THR A 85 4.14 -1.36 8.45
N VAL A 86 2.97 -1.14 7.86
CA VAL A 86 1.83 -2.06 7.88
C VAL A 86 1.67 -2.71 6.51
N ASP A 87 2.14 -3.94 6.37
CA ASP A 87 2.12 -4.73 5.14
C ASP A 87 1.05 -5.83 5.21
N VAL A 88 -0.14 -5.49 4.73
CA VAL A 88 -1.30 -6.38 4.67
C VAL A 88 -1.02 -7.64 3.84
N THR A 89 -0.06 -7.60 2.91
CA THR A 89 0.24 -8.74 2.02
C THR A 89 1.04 -9.86 2.68
N LYS A 90 1.55 -9.65 3.90
CA LYS A 90 2.32 -10.67 4.64
C LYS A 90 1.46 -11.67 5.38
N ASP A 91 0.18 -11.39 5.56
CA ASP A 91 -0.75 -12.32 6.18
C ASP A 91 -1.62 -12.97 5.11
N ASP A 92 -1.31 -14.22 4.77
CA ASP A 92 -2.07 -15.00 3.78
C ASP A 92 -3.53 -15.23 4.21
N ASN A 93 -3.85 -15.07 5.50
CA ASN A 93 -5.22 -15.22 6.02
C ASN A 93 -6.03 -13.92 5.97
N TYR A 94 -5.41 -12.79 5.64
CA TYR A 94 -6.15 -11.54 5.52
C TYR A 94 -6.98 -11.55 4.24
N VAL A 95 -8.28 -11.81 4.42
CA VAL A 95 -9.28 -11.66 3.37
C VAL A 95 -9.82 -10.25 3.50
N GLU A 96 -9.58 -9.40 2.49
CA GLU A 96 -10.23 -8.09 2.38
C GLU A 96 -11.71 -8.35 2.07
N GLU A 97 -12.52 -8.56 3.11
CA GLU A 97 -13.96 -8.74 2.99
C GLU A 97 -14.57 -7.42 2.46
N GLY A 98 -14.88 -7.34 1.16
CA GLY A 98 -15.90 -6.41 0.68
C GLY A 98 -15.53 -5.36 -0.37
N ASP A 99 -14.40 -5.45 -1.07
CA ASP A 99 -14.09 -4.51 -2.17
C ASP A 99 -14.28 -5.12 -3.58
N ASP A 100 -14.61 -6.41 -3.69
CA ASP A 100 -14.85 -7.12 -4.96
C ASP A 100 -16.25 -6.91 -5.56
N ASP A 101 -17.19 -6.33 -4.80
CA ASP A 101 -18.55 -5.99 -5.25
C ASP A 101 -18.74 -4.50 -5.59
N ILE A 102 -17.67 -3.67 -5.57
CA ILE A 102 -17.70 -2.40 -6.31
C ILE A 102 -17.48 -2.75 -7.79
N PHE A 103 -18.51 -3.41 -8.32
CA PHE A 103 -18.84 -3.56 -9.71
C PHE A 103 -18.72 -2.15 -10.30
N TYR A 104 -17.59 -1.87 -10.95
CA TYR A 104 -17.49 -0.74 -11.88
C TYR A 104 -18.67 -0.94 -12.79
N GLY A 105 -19.69 -0.10 -12.60
CA GLY A 105 -20.91 -0.11 -13.38
C GLY A 105 -20.49 -0.30 -14.81
N ASP A 106 -20.85 -1.47 -15.34
CA ASP A 106 -20.84 -1.75 -16.75
C ASP A 106 -21.51 -0.53 -17.39
N GLU A 107 -20.73 0.35 -18.01
CA GLU A 107 -21.21 1.56 -18.68
C GLU A 107 -22.06 1.20 -19.93
N GLU A 108 -22.54 -0.04 -20.04
CA GLU A 108 -23.26 -0.57 -21.20
C GLU A 108 -24.78 -0.68 -21.01
N ASP A 109 -25.40 -0.22 -19.91
CA ASP A 109 -26.88 -0.24 -19.83
C ASP A 109 -27.56 0.90 -19.07
N ASP A 110 -27.12 2.14 -19.31
CA ASP A 110 -28.01 3.31 -19.15
C ASP A 110 -28.67 3.68 -20.49
N SER A 111 -29.04 2.64 -21.26
CA SER A 111 -30.17 2.75 -22.18
C SER A 111 -31.44 2.70 -21.33
N VAL A 112 -31.72 3.82 -20.65
CA VAL A 112 -33.06 4.09 -20.11
C VAL A 112 -34.01 4.07 -21.31
N LEU A 113 -34.54 2.89 -21.60
CA LEU A 113 -35.80 2.71 -22.29
C LEU A 113 -36.82 3.47 -21.44
N MET A 114 -37.04 4.73 -21.81
CA MET A 114 -38.23 5.48 -21.47
C MET A 114 -39.42 4.79 -22.16
N ASP A 115 -39.79 3.61 -21.65
CA ASP A 115 -41.11 3.00 -21.83
C ASP A 115 -42.08 3.74 -20.89
N GLY A 116 -42.21 5.03 -21.14
CA GLY A 116 -43.17 5.90 -20.50
C GLY A 116 -43.79 6.72 -21.61
N ASP A 117 -45.03 6.38 -21.95
CA ASP A 117 -45.90 7.09 -22.87
C ASP A 117 -45.92 8.60 -22.57
N VAL A 118 -44.99 9.36 -23.16
CA VAL A 118 -45.03 10.81 -23.20
C VAL A 118 -45.55 11.19 -24.58
N ASP A 119 -46.84 11.51 -24.60
CA ASP A 119 -47.51 12.12 -25.72
C ASP A 119 -46.70 13.32 -26.28
N GLY A 120 -46.19 13.12 -27.48
CA GLY A 120 -45.93 14.13 -28.52
C GLY A 120 -45.42 15.50 -28.09
N ILE A 121 -44.09 15.68 -28.12
CA ILE A 121 -43.49 16.96 -28.50
C ILE A 121 -42.60 16.74 -29.72
N LEU A 122 -43.12 17.20 -30.85
CA LEU A 122 -42.58 17.19 -32.19
C LEU A 122 -41.36 18.14 -32.24
N LEU A 123 -40.14 17.60 -32.23
CA LEU A 123 -38.90 18.37 -32.42
C LEU A 123 -38.19 17.96 -33.72
N ASP A 124 -38.95 17.95 -34.81
CA ASP A 124 -38.41 18.08 -36.17
C ASP A 124 -38.30 19.58 -36.47
N SER A 125 -37.18 20.21 -36.10
CA SER A 125 -36.62 21.42 -36.75
C SER A 125 -35.47 21.99 -35.92
N LEU A 126 -34.24 21.53 -36.16
CA LEU A 126 -33.07 22.42 -36.16
C LEU A 126 -31.90 21.79 -36.91
N GLU A 127 -32.11 21.55 -38.20
CA GLU A 127 -31.03 21.46 -39.17
C GLU A 127 -30.72 22.89 -39.64
N GLU A 128 -29.96 23.66 -38.86
CA GLU A 128 -29.28 24.85 -39.37
C GLU A 128 -28.03 25.14 -38.54
N GLY A 129 -26.88 25.10 -39.21
CA GLY A 129 -25.57 25.25 -38.59
C GLY A 129 -25.43 26.58 -37.86
N GLY A 130 -25.16 26.49 -36.57
CA GLY A 130 -24.64 27.58 -35.76
C GLY A 130 -23.23 27.23 -35.32
N ASP A 131 -22.24 27.85 -35.96
CA ASP A 131 -20.87 27.88 -35.48
C ASP A 131 -20.87 28.47 -34.06
N ILE A 132 -20.62 27.63 -33.05
CA ILE A 132 -20.32 28.09 -31.70
C ILE A 132 -18.91 28.67 -31.73
N MET A 133 -18.84 29.97 -32.06
CA MET A 133 -17.69 30.81 -31.76
C MET A 133 -17.64 30.97 -30.24
N TYR A 134 -16.68 30.29 -29.59
CA TYR A 134 -16.24 30.70 -28.26
C TYR A 134 -15.52 32.04 -28.46
N ASP A 135 -16.22 33.12 -28.18
CA ASP A 135 -15.62 34.45 -28.07
C ASP A 135 -14.81 34.45 -26.76
N ASP A 136 -13.50 34.33 -26.92
CA ASP A 136 -12.49 34.72 -25.94
C ASP A 136 -12.77 36.17 -25.55
N GLU A 137 -13.30 36.39 -24.35
CA GLU A 137 -13.09 37.60 -23.52
C GLU A 137 -13.96 37.48 -22.25
N PHE A 138 -13.60 36.54 -21.37
CA PHE A 138 -14.01 36.62 -19.96
C PHE A 138 -12.91 37.36 -19.21
N ASP A 139 -12.88 38.68 -19.39
CA ASP A 139 -12.10 39.58 -18.54
C ASP A 139 -12.73 39.58 -17.14
N PHE A 140 -12.15 38.77 -16.26
CA PHE A 140 -12.38 38.86 -14.82
C PHE A 140 -11.71 40.15 -14.36
N ASP A 141 -12.43 41.26 -14.47
CA ASP A 141 -12.05 42.55 -13.90
C ASP A 141 -11.91 42.38 -12.38
N ALA A 142 -10.65 42.21 -11.98
CA ALA A 142 -10.19 42.24 -10.61
C ALA A 142 -10.31 43.67 -10.09
N ASP A 143 -11.49 44.02 -9.58
CA ASP A 143 -11.67 45.22 -8.77
C ASP A 143 -12.70 44.93 -7.67
N ASP A 144 -12.33 44.01 -6.77
CA ASP A 144 -12.98 43.91 -5.46
C ASP A 144 -11.99 44.46 -4.42
N ASN A 145 -12.04 45.78 -4.26
CA ASN A 145 -11.59 46.46 -3.05
C ASN A 145 -12.43 45.93 -1.90
N VAL A 146 -12.02 44.80 -1.33
CA VAL A 146 -12.50 44.38 -0.01
C VAL A 146 -11.85 45.34 0.99
N ASP A 147 -12.61 46.35 1.38
CA ASP A 147 -12.30 47.24 2.48
C ASP A 147 -11.88 46.41 3.71
N ASP A 148 -10.76 46.81 4.32
CA ASP A 148 -10.27 46.37 5.63
C ASP A 148 -11.22 46.81 6.78
N ASP A 149 -12.53 46.60 6.60
CA ASP A 149 -13.54 46.86 7.60
C ASP A 149 -13.42 45.80 8.70
N ILE A 150 -12.70 46.22 9.75
CA ILE A 150 -13.10 46.06 11.15
C ILE A 150 -13.76 44.71 11.41
N ILE A 151 -12.92 43.71 11.67
CA ILE A 151 -13.34 42.51 12.38
C ILE A 151 -13.79 42.98 13.77
N ASP A 152 -15.10 43.15 13.95
CA ASP A 152 -15.71 43.32 15.26
C ASP A 152 -15.50 42.01 16.05
N PRO A 153 -14.73 42.02 17.16
CA PRO A 153 -14.51 40.82 17.97
C PRO A 153 -15.78 40.32 18.70
N GLN A 154 -16.96 40.84 18.36
CA GLN A 154 -18.25 40.40 18.86
C GLN A 154 -19.17 39.77 17.81
N ASP A 155 -18.79 39.69 16.54
CA ASP A 155 -19.50 38.82 15.59
C ASP A 155 -19.11 37.38 15.86
N GLU A 156 -19.88 36.84 16.81
CA GLU A 156 -20.21 35.46 17.09
C GLU A 156 -20.28 34.69 15.77
N VAL A 157 -19.14 34.15 15.37
CA VAL A 157 -19.01 33.08 14.37
C VAL A 157 -20.08 32.06 14.72
N GLY A 158 -21.13 32.08 13.91
CA GLY A 158 -22.24 31.16 14.02
C GLY A 158 -21.68 29.76 14.07
N ASP A 159 -22.30 28.92 14.90
CA ASP A 159 -22.11 27.49 14.96
C ASP A 159 -22.11 26.91 13.53
N ASP A 160 -20.96 26.95 12.87
CA ASP A 160 -20.59 25.98 11.88
C ASP A 160 -20.35 24.71 12.68
N ASP A 161 -21.49 24.09 13.02
CA ASP A 161 -21.72 22.65 12.98
C ASP A 161 -21.27 22.14 11.59
N TYR A 162 -19.97 22.29 11.30
CA TYR A 162 -19.18 21.27 10.68
C TYR A 162 -19.32 20.09 11.64
N GLU A 163 -20.45 19.39 11.50
CA GLU A 163 -20.55 17.98 11.77
C GLU A 163 -19.31 17.41 11.09
N SER A 164 -18.24 17.29 11.88
CA SER A 164 -17.23 16.30 11.66
C SER A 164 -18.04 15.02 11.70
N THR A 165 -18.53 14.63 10.53
CA THR A 165 -19.01 13.30 10.21
C THR A 165 -17.79 12.44 10.46
N PHE A 166 -17.53 12.20 11.75
CA PHE A 166 -16.59 11.25 12.27
C PHE A 166 -17.19 9.96 11.78
N GLU A 167 -16.72 9.55 10.60
CA GLU A 167 -17.23 8.42 9.84
C GLU A 167 -17.59 7.34 10.84
N SER A 168 -18.91 7.21 11.04
CA SER A 168 -19.51 6.33 12.01
C SER A 168 -18.83 4.99 11.85
N GLU A 169 -18.25 4.48 12.94
CA GLU A 169 -17.48 3.24 13.10
C GLU A 169 -18.01 2.12 12.20
N SER A 170 -17.69 2.24 10.92
CA SER A 170 -18.07 1.26 9.94
C SER A 170 -17.17 0.12 10.31
N ASN A 171 -17.76 -0.96 10.79
CA ASN A 171 -17.09 -2.20 11.19
C ASN A 171 -16.46 -2.90 9.97
N ASN A 172 -15.95 -2.12 9.03
CA ASN A 172 -15.13 -2.56 7.95
C ASN A 172 -13.89 -3.10 8.63
N ASN A 173 -13.70 -4.42 8.55
CA ASN A 173 -12.51 -5.14 9.00
C ASN A 173 -11.22 -4.68 8.27
N ARG A 174 -11.30 -3.58 7.50
CA ARG A 174 -10.21 -2.96 6.79
C ARG A 174 -9.29 -2.26 7.77
N ILE A 175 -8.01 -2.59 7.67
CA ILE A 175 -6.96 -1.96 8.46
C ILE A 175 -6.83 -0.50 8.02
N ASP A 176 -7.20 0.43 8.90
CA ASP A 176 -7.00 1.86 8.73
C ASP A 176 -5.71 2.32 9.42
N ILE A 177 -4.77 2.81 8.62
CA ILE A 177 -3.47 3.31 9.04
C ILE A 177 -3.63 4.54 9.94
N SER A 178 -4.61 5.40 9.64
CA SER A 178 -4.90 6.60 10.43
C SER A 178 -5.37 6.22 11.82
N ARG A 179 -6.22 5.19 11.92
CA ARG A 179 -6.65 4.61 13.18
C ARG A 179 -5.49 4.05 13.99
N ILE A 180 -4.59 3.27 13.37
CA ILE A 180 -3.37 2.77 14.03
C ILE A 180 -2.55 3.93 14.60
N ALA A 181 -2.29 4.98 13.81
CA ALA A 181 -1.52 6.13 14.27
C ALA A 181 -2.17 6.84 15.48
N ARG A 182 -3.48 7.01 15.45
CA ARG A 182 -4.24 7.60 16.58
C ARG A 182 -4.14 6.73 17.83
N THR A 183 -4.34 5.41 17.71
CA THR A 183 -4.27 4.47 18.84
C THR A 183 -2.85 4.38 19.43
N ILE A 184 -1.80 4.45 18.61
CA ILE A 184 -0.41 4.53 19.11
C ILE A 184 -0.22 5.78 19.97
N ASN A 185 -0.68 6.93 19.50
CA ASN A 185 -0.57 8.18 20.24
C ASN A 185 -1.37 8.15 21.55
N GLU A 186 -2.54 7.52 21.55
CA GLU A 186 -3.36 7.33 22.75
C GLU A 186 -2.66 6.46 23.80
N LEU A 187 -2.11 5.30 23.40
CA LEU A 187 -1.41 4.40 24.31
C LEU A 187 -0.13 5.03 24.88
N LEU A 188 0.61 5.80 24.08
CA LEU A 188 1.82 6.49 24.56
C LEU A 188 1.53 7.64 25.54
N ALA A 189 0.34 8.25 25.45
CA ALA A 189 -0.09 9.32 26.34
C ALA A 189 -0.66 8.81 27.68
N GLN A 190 -0.95 7.52 27.81
CA GLN A 190 -1.68 6.96 28.95
C GLN A 190 -0.89 6.98 30.27
N ASP A 191 0.43 6.83 30.23
CA ASP A 191 1.26 6.61 31.44
C ASP A 191 1.75 7.91 32.14
N GLY A 192 1.32 9.09 31.69
CA GLY A 192 1.70 10.38 32.27
C GLY A 192 3.13 10.85 31.92
N GLU A 193 3.47 12.09 32.30
CA GLU A 193 4.69 12.79 31.82
C GLU A 193 6.01 12.16 32.28
N ASP A 194 6.02 11.44 33.40
CA ASP A 194 7.22 10.80 33.96
C ASP A 194 7.49 9.38 33.41
N SER A 195 6.63 8.90 32.51
CA SER A 195 6.74 7.55 31.95
C SER A 195 7.77 7.44 30.82
N SER A 196 8.33 6.25 30.66
CA SER A 196 9.14 5.90 29.50
C SER A 196 8.34 6.04 28.19
N SER A 197 7.03 5.73 28.23
CA SER A 197 6.09 5.88 27.10
C SER A 197 6.01 7.32 26.61
N PHE A 198 5.83 8.27 27.53
CA PHE A 198 5.84 9.70 27.22
C PHE A 198 7.20 10.18 26.71
N THR A 199 8.30 9.65 27.28
CA THR A 199 9.65 9.96 26.83
C THR A 199 9.88 9.49 25.38
N ILE A 200 9.37 8.32 25.00
CA ILE A 200 9.43 7.83 23.62
C ILE A 200 8.71 8.80 22.67
N ALA A 201 7.45 9.16 22.98
CA ALA A 201 6.64 10.06 22.18
C ALA A 201 7.24 11.48 22.05
N LYS A 202 7.98 11.93 23.08
CA LYS A 202 8.66 13.22 23.07
C LYS A 202 9.95 13.22 22.25
N LEU A 203 10.69 12.11 22.27
CA LEU A 203 12.00 12.02 21.63
C LEU A 203 11.95 11.57 20.17
N HIS A 204 10.92 10.81 19.78
CA HIS A 204 10.81 10.24 18.45
C HIS A 204 9.52 10.65 17.76
N GLU A 205 9.62 11.02 16.50
CA GLU A 205 8.48 11.13 15.61
C GLU A 205 8.02 9.73 15.20
N ILE A 206 6.71 9.45 15.23
CA ILE A 206 6.17 8.15 14.83
C ILE A 206 5.49 8.30 13.48
N GLU A 207 6.03 7.62 12.48
CA GLU A 207 5.50 7.57 11.13
C GLU A 207 4.87 6.21 10.90
N VAL A 208 3.56 6.18 10.66
CA VAL A 208 2.84 4.97 10.26
C VAL A 208 2.64 5.01 8.76
N THR A 209 3.18 4.02 8.05
CA THR A 209 3.17 3.95 6.59
C THR A 209 2.77 2.56 6.10
N THR A 210 2.33 2.48 4.85
CA THR A 210 2.34 1.22 4.10
C THR A 210 3.77 0.89 3.66
N PRO A 211 4.10 -0.37 3.37
CA PRO A 211 5.34 -0.69 2.69
C PRO A 211 5.43 0.14 1.41
N GLU A 212 6.63 0.62 1.08
CA GLU A 212 6.88 1.19 -0.23
C GLU A 212 6.34 0.23 -1.28
N PHE A 213 5.55 0.74 -2.24
CA PHE A 213 4.94 -0.07 -3.29
C PHE A 213 6.02 -0.96 -3.89
N ASP A 214 5.96 -2.26 -3.59
CA ASP A 214 6.95 -3.19 -4.09
C ASP A 214 6.86 -3.12 -5.62
N ASN A 215 8.01 -3.13 -6.30
CA ASN A 215 7.96 -3.15 -7.75
C ASN A 215 7.37 -4.48 -8.23
N VAL A 216 7.18 -5.47 -7.35
CA VAL A 216 6.55 -6.75 -7.64
C VAL A 216 5.02 -6.63 -7.68
N LEU A 217 4.43 -6.93 -8.83
CA LEU A 217 2.98 -7.01 -8.99
C LEU A 217 2.43 -8.27 -8.30
N ARG A 218 1.51 -8.08 -7.37
CA ARG A 218 0.83 -9.16 -6.61
C ARG A 218 -0.68 -8.99 -6.68
N GLY A 219 -1.41 -10.10 -6.68
CA GLY A 219 -2.89 -10.08 -6.65
C GLY A 219 -3.55 -9.62 -7.95
N LYS A 220 -4.87 -9.84 -8.05
CA LYS A 220 -5.63 -9.63 -9.29
C LYS A 220 -5.68 -8.17 -9.74
N ARG A 221 -5.96 -7.28 -8.79
CA ARG A 221 -6.15 -5.84 -9.02
C ARG A 221 -4.90 -5.16 -9.59
N MET A 222 -3.70 -5.53 -9.13
CA MET A 222 -2.47 -4.95 -9.65
C MET A 222 -2.24 -5.35 -11.11
N PHE A 223 -2.43 -6.62 -11.48
CA PHE A 223 -2.25 -7.05 -12.87
C PHE A 223 -3.20 -6.36 -13.84
N GLU A 224 -4.43 -6.06 -13.41
CA GLU A 224 -5.39 -5.31 -14.22
C GLU A 224 -4.99 -3.83 -14.33
N SER A 225 -4.65 -3.20 -13.20
CA SER A 225 -4.27 -1.77 -13.14
C SER A 225 -3.01 -1.45 -13.94
N TYR A 226 -2.07 -2.40 -14.02
CA TYR A 226 -0.80 -2.23 -14.74
C TYR A 226 -0.81 -2.83 -16.16
N LYS A 227 -1.98 -3.11 -16.73
CA LYS A 227 -2.10 -3.53 -18.14
C LYS A 227 -1.58 -2.42 -19.06
N GLY A 228 -0.72 -2.80 -20.00
CA GLY A 228 -0.06 -1.89 -20.95
C GLY A 228 1.27 -1.31 -20.47
N PHE A 229 1.60 -1.44 -19.18
CA PHE A 229 2.88 -0.99 -18.62
C PHE A 229 4.00 -1.93 -19.02
N ASP A 230 5.22 -1.38 -19.15
CA ASP A 230 6.42 -2.20 -19.27
C ASP A 230 6.63 -2.97 -17.96
N VAL A 231 6.98 -4.25 -18.05
CA VAL A 231 7.27 -5.14 -16.92
C VAL A 231 8.45 -6.04 -17.23
N THR A 232 9.10 -6.51 -16.17
CA THR A 232 10.15 -7.53 -16.20
C THR A 232 9.62 -8.77 -15.51
N VAL A 233 9.56 -9.89 -16.22
CA VAL A 233 9.05 -11.16 -15.69
C VAL A 233 10.19 -12.15 -15.56
N GLU A 234 10.40 -12.61 -14.33
CA GLU A 234 11.33 -13.68 -14.00
C GLU A 234 10.55 -14.99 -13.97
N TYR A 235 10.93 -15.95 -14.80
CA TYR A 235 10.22 -17.22 -14.94
C TYR A 235 11.19 -18.39 -15.18
N TRP A 236 10.80 -19.57 -14.73
CA TRP A 236 11.52 -20.82 -14.94
C TRP A 236 11.24 -21.35 -16.34
N GLU A 237 12.28 -21.68 -17.11
CA GLU A 237 12.12 -22.34 -18.41
C GLU A 237 12.74 -23.73 -18.39
N GLU A 238 11.94 -24.73 -18.80
CA GLU A 238 12.41 -26.08 -19.05
C GLU A 238 13.38 -26.06 -20.24
N GLU A 239 14.65 -26.42 -20.00
CA GLU A 239 15.59 -26.58 -21.10
C GLU A 239 15.15 -27.75 -21.97
N LYS A 240 14.48 -27.44 -23.09
CA LYS A 240 14.13 -28.45 -24.10
C LYS A 240 15.40 -29.19 -24.47
N LYS A 241 15.51 -30.44 -23.99
CA LYS A 241 16.60 -31.35 -24.35
C LYS A 241 16.70 -31.32 -25.86
N LYS A 242 17.72 -30.63 -26.38
CA LYS A 242 18.01 -30.59 -27.82
C LYS A 242 18.14 -32.06 -28.19
N LYS A 243 17.14 -32.62 -28.88
CA LYS A 243 17.15 -34.02 -29.30
C LYS A 243 18.48 -34.22 -29.98
N ALA A 244 19.43 -34.86 -29.28
CA ALA A 244 20.76 -35.05 -29.79
C ALA A 244 20.55 -35.78 -31.10
N LYS A 245 20.87 -35.12 -32.21
CA LYS A 245 20.64 -35.63 -33.56
C LYS A 245 21.35 -36.97 -33.62
N LYS A 246 20.59 -38.05 -33.47
CA LYS A 246 21.08 -39.43 -33.43
C LYS A 246 21.81 -39.64 -34.75
N VAL A 247 23.13 -39.48 -34.73
CA VAL A 247 23.99 -39.80 -35.86
C VAL A 247 23.78 -41.31 -36.05
N LYS A 248 23.09 -41.68 -37.13
CA LYS A 248 22.79 -43.07 -37.49
C LYS A 248 24.12 -43.80 -37.73
N SER A 249 24.70 -44.39 -36.69
CA SER A 249 25.62 -45.51 -36.86
C SER A 249 24.78 -46.73 -37.22
N LYS A 250 24.86 -47.11 -38.50
CA LYS A 250 24.26 -48.32 -39.07
C LYS A 250 25.13 -49.51 -38.63
N SER A 251 24.75 -50.19 -37.56
CA SER A 251 25.30 -51.50 -37.19
C SER A 251 24.18 -52.52 -37.12
N GLN A 252 24.55 -53.73 -37.55
CA GLN A 252 23.69 -54.77 -38.08
C GLN A 252 22.73 -55.38 -37.06
N LYS A 253 21.61 -55.81 -37.65
CA LYS A 253 20.64 -56.79 -37.20
C LYS A 253 21.35 -58.10 -36.88
N ASP A 254 21.21 -58.59 -35.66
CA ASP A 254 21.20 -60.02 -35.36
C ASP A 254 20.11 -60.30 -34.32
N ASN A 255 19.29 -61.29 -34.65
CA ASN A 255 18.16 -61.78 -33.89
C ASN A 255 18.65 -62.70 -32.76
N SER A 256 18.03 -62.60 -31.59
CA SER A 256 17.82 -63.74 -30.71
C SER A 256 16.58 -63.48 -29.86
N ASP A 257 15.53 -64.25 -30.14
CA ASP A 257 14.46 -64.56 -29.21
C ASP A 257 15.07 -65.29 -28.01
N ASP A 258 14.79 -64.84 -26.80
CA ASP A 258 14.76 -65.68 -25.60
C ASP A 258 13.80 -65.02 -24.60
N ASP A 259 12.73 -65.77 -24.35
CA ASP A 259 11.77 -65.57 -23.27
C ASP A 259 12.49 -65.72 -21.93
N ASP A 260 12.30 -64.79 -21.00
CA ASP A 260 12.39 -65.08 -19.56
C ASP A 260 11.59 -64.04 -18.76
N ASP A 261 10.64 -64.58 -18.01
CA ASP A 261 9.91 -63.96 -16.92
C ASP A 261 10.89 -63.44 -15.86
N ASP A 262 10.79 -62.17 -15.46
CA ASP A 262 11.38 -61.75 -14.19
C ASP A 262 10.55 -60.64 -13.52
N GLU A 263 9.88 -61.06 -12.45
CA GLU A 263 9.23 -60.21 -11.46
C GLU A 263 10.32 -59.47 -10.65
N ASN A 264 10.46 -58.16 -10.85
CA ASN A 264 11.22 -57.27 -9.97
C ASN A 264 10.95 -55.84 -10.43
N ASP A 265 11.02 -54.79 -9.65
CA ASP A 265 11.20 -54.51 -8.23
C ASP A 265 10.72 -53.05 -8.15
N GLY A 266 10.40 -52.54 -6.96
CA GLY A 266 9.98 -51.16 -6.74
C GLY A 266 11.09 -50.16 -7.06
N GLY A 267 11.38 -49.97 -8.35
CA GLY A 267 12.39 -49.04 -8.83
C GLY A 267 11.94 -47.63 -8.49
N ASP A 268 12.61 -47.05 -7.50
CA ASP A 268 12.77 -45.61 -7.33
C ASP A 268 13.03 -45.02 -8.72
N LYS A 269 11.94 -44.52 -9.33
CA LYS A 269 11.98 -43.80 -10.60
C LYS A 269 12.77 -42.54 -10.30
N ASP A 270 14.06 -42.66 -10.55
CA ASP A 270 15.10 -41.64 -10.54
C ASP A 270 14.52 -40.41 -11.25
N SER A 271 13.91 -39.54 -10.44
CA SER A 271 13.17 -38.37 -10.87
C SER A 271 14.20 -37.42 -11.40
N THR A 272 14.50 -37.59 -12.68
CA THR A 272 15.57 -36.90 -13.37
C THR A 272 15.21 -35.43 -13.28
N THR A 273 15.76 -34.75 -12.27
CA THR A 273 15.35 -33.41 -11.89
C THR A 273 15.83 -32.52 -13.02
N GLU A 274 14.93 -32.24 -13.97
CA GLU A 274 15.24 -31.37 -15.08
C GLU A 274 15.60 -30.02 -14.46
N LYS A 275 16.86 -29.63 -14.61
CA LYS A 275 17.37 -28.39 -14.02
C LYS A 275 16.64 -27.22 -14.68
N LEU A 276 15.64 -26.69 -13.99
CA LEU A 276 14.95 -25.48 -14.38
C LEU A 276 15.94 -24.32 -14.36
N LYS A 277 15.93 -23.49 -15.40
CA LYS A 277 16.77 -22.31 -15.48
C LYS A 277 15.90 -21.05 -15.41
N LEU A 278 16.19 -20.18 -14.45
CA LEU A 278 15.54 -18.89 -14.33
C LEU A 278 15.93 -18.01 -15.53
N LYS A 279 14.92 -17.47 -16.22
CA LYS A 279 15.07 -16.52 -17.32
C LYS A 279 14.30 -15.24 -17.03
N ILE A 280 14.70 -14.18 -17.71
CA ILE A 280 14.13 -12.84 -17.57
C ILE A 280 13.59 -12.43 -18.93
N ALA A 281 12.33 -12.02 -18.97
CA ALA A 281 11.68 -11.44 -20.14
C ALA A 281 11.22 -10.01 -19.82
N GLU A 282 11.55 -9.08 -20.70
CA GLU A 282 11.12 -7.68 -20.61
C GLU A 282 10.11 -7.38 -21.72
N GLY A 283 8.98 -6.78 -21.38
CA GLY A 283 7.93 -6.44 -22.35
C GLY A 283 6.72 -5.77 -21.70
N LYS A 284 5.69 -5.46 -22.49
CA LYS A 284 4.46 -4.84 -21.97
C LYS A 284 3.50 -5.87 -21.40
N LEU A 285 2.97 -5.66 -20.21
CA LEU A 285 1.95 -6.54 -19.62
C LEU A 285 0.67 -6.43 -20.44
N VAL A 286 0.20 -7.53 -21.01
CA VAL A 286 -1.06 -7.57 -21.78
C VAL A 286 -2.23 -7.93 -20.87
N GLY A 287 -1.98 -8.73 -19.84
CA GLY A 287 -2.98 -9.14 -18.85
C GLY A 287 -2.64 -10.50 -18.24
N ARG A 288 -3.42 -10.92 -17.24
CA ARG A 288 -3.30 -12.22 -16.58
C ARG A 288 -4.66 -12.93 -16.62
N ASP A 289 -4.68 -14.08 -17.27
CA ASP A 289 -5.85 -14.96 -17.36
C ASP A 289 -5.79 -15.94 -16.19
N TYR A 290 -6.69 -15.77 -15.22
CA TYR A 290 -6.75 -16.59 -14.01
C TYR A 290 -7.37 -17.96 -14.29
N ASP A 291 -8.33 -18.04 -15.21
CA ASP A 291 -8.99 -19.30 -15.58
C ASP A 291 -8.03 -20.25 -16.30
N LYS A 292 -7.14 -19.68 -17.12
CA LYS A 292 -6.11 -20.46 -17.84
C LYS A 292 -4.76 -20.51 -17.14
N GLU A 293 -4.64 -19.86 -15.98
CA GLU A 293 -3.37 -19.70 -15.25
C GLU A 293 -2.21 -19.21 -16.13
N ILE A 294 -2.45 -18.22 -16.99
CA ILE A 294 -1.45 -17.70 -17.94
C ILE A 294 -1.30 -16.18 -17.80
N THR A 295 -0.05 -15.71 -17.72
CA THR A 295 0.30 -14.30 -17.85
C THR A 295 0.76 -14.02 -19.29
N MET A 296 0.22 -12.95 -19.89
CA MET A 296 0.51 -12.55 -21.26
C MET A 296 1.37 -11.29 -21.28
N ILE A 297 2.51 -11.35 -21.98
CA ILE A 297 3.47 -10.24 -22.07
C ILE A 297 3.80 -10.02 -23.54
N ASN A 298 3.74 -8.77 -24.00
CA ASN A 298 4.16 -8.38 -25.34
C ASN A 298 5.66 -8.08 -25.37
N ILE A 299 6.44 -9.04 -25.87
CA ILE A 299 7.90 -8.94 -26.01
C ILE A 299 8.21 -8.56 -27.46
N LYS A 300 8.64 -7.31 -27.67
CA LYS A 300 9.03 -6.78 -29.00
C LYS A 300 7.97 -7.01 -30.11
N GLY A 301 6.70 -6.78 -29.78
CA GLY A 301 5.58 -6.93 -30.72
C GLY A 301 5.01 -8.35 -30.84
N ARG A 302 5.48 -9.30 -30.03
CA ARG A 302 4.95 -10.67 -29.98
C ARG A 302 4.41 -10.97 -28.58
N VAL A 303 3.16 -11.43 -28.51
CA VAL A 303 2.54 -11.86 -27.25
C VAL A 303 3.10 -13.23 -26.85
N ALA A 304 3.91 -13.24 -25.80
CA ALA A 304 4.37 -14.43 -25.11
C ALA A 304 3.35 -14.81 -24.03
N LYS A 305 3.02 -16.10 -23.96
CA LYS A 305 2.16 -16.68 -22.93
C LYS A 305 3.04 -17.49 -21.98
N ILE A 306 3.07 -17.11 -20.71
CA ILE A 306 3.86 -17.78 -19.67
C ILE A 306 2.86 -18.31 -18.64
N ARG A 307 2.96 -19.60 -18.30
CA ARG A 307 2.11 -20.17 -17.26
C ARG A 307 2.48 -19.59 -15.90
N ASN A 308 1.49 -19.34 -15.05
CA ASN A 308 1.64 -18.68 -13.76
C ASN A 308 2.48 -19.52 -12.77
N ASP A 309 2.43 -20.85 -12.87
CA ASP A 309 3.23 -21.80 -12.08
C ASP A 309 4.75 -21.66 -12.34
N MET A 310 5.12 -21.23 -13.54
CA MET A 310 6.52 -21.03 -13.92
C MET A 310 7.04 -19.63 -13.56
N ILE A 311 6.18 -18.69 -13.16
CA ILE A 311 6.56 -17.30 -12.90
C ILE A 311 7.03 -17.18 -11.45
N GLU A 312 8.27 -16.73 -11.26
CA GLU A 312 8.81 -16.43 -9.94
C GLU A 312 8.28 -15.07 -9.46
N ARG A 313 8.35 -14.04 -10.31
CA ARG A 313 7.84 -12.69 -10.02
C ARG A 313 7.68 -11.84 -11.26
N VAL A 314 6.79 -10.86 -11.18
CA VAL A 314 6.54 -9.82 -12.20
C VAL A 314 6.86 -8.47 -11.60
N CYS A 315 7.84 -7.77 -12.15
CA CYS A 315 8.33 -6.51 -11.61
C CYS A 315 8.04 -5.34 -12.57
N LEU A 316 7.59 -4.20 -12.04
CA LEU A 316 7.61 -2.92 -12.74
C LEU A 316 9.07 -2.47 -12.94
N PRO A 317 9.37 -1.77 -14.05
CA PRO A 317 10.69 -1.19 -14.26
C PRO A 317 10.96 -0.20 -13.14
N LYS A 318 12.09 -0.37 -12.45
CA LYS A 318 12.51 0.59 -11.43
C LYS A 318 12.55 1.97 -12.09
N ALA A 319 11.79 2.92 -11.53
CA ALA A 319 11.86 4.30 -11.94
C ALA A 319 13.34 4.70 -11.99
N LYS A 320 13.79 5.23 -13.13
CA LYS A 320 15.15 5.75 -13.24
C LYS A 320 15.22 6.92 -12.27
N ARG A 321 15.69 6.65 -11.04
CA ARG A 321 16.00 7.70 -10.07
C ARG A 321 16.91 8.67 -10.80
N GLU A 322 16.41 9.88 -11.02
CA GLU A 322 17.16 10.90 -11.74
C GLU A 322 18.54 10.93 -11.10
N LYS A 323 19.57 10.70 -11.92
CA LYS A 323 20.94 10.87 -11.45
C LYS A 323 21.05 12.36 -11.15
N GLY A 324 20.83 12.72 -9.89
CA GLY A 324 20.91 14.09 -9.42
C GLY A 324 22.18 14.70 -10.00
N VAL A 325 22.00 15.77 -10.77
CA VAL A 325 23.10 16.62 -11.21
C VAL A 325 23.76 17.10 -9.91
N LYS A 326 24.93 16.55 -9.62
CA LYS A 326 25.75 16.97 -8.47
C LYS A 326 26.30 18.36 -8.70
#